data_AF-A0A8S4FYT2-F1
#
_entry.id   AF-A0A8S4FYT2-F1
#
_cell.length_a   1.000
_cell.length_b   1.000
_cell.length_c   1.000
_cell.angle_alpha   90.00
_cell.angle_beta   90.00
_cell.angle_gamma   90.00
#
_symmetry.space_group_name_H-M   'P 1'
#
loop_
_entity.id
_entity.type
_entity.pdbx_description
1 polymer ?
#
loop_
_entity_poly.entity_id
_entity_poly.type
_entity_poly.pdbx_seq_one_letter_code
_entity_poly.pdbx_strand_id
1 'polypeptide(L)'
;MSYASETLMARHGQEAQTAYTELERMAQAATLILAMTSVLARASRSYCIGLRNAEFEMKLAACFVEKTKPIVQKLILDVNNGQYLNLDFYHEEFGRKILDSSSTLVENPTERTFW
;
A
#
# COMPACT_ATOMS: atom_id res chain seq x y z
N MET A 1 -6.48 10.37 -4.63
CA MET A 1 -5.65 9.64 -5.62
C MET A 1 -5.18 10.54 -6.76
N SER A 2 -6.00 11.42 -7.36
CA SER A 2 -5.58 12.32 -8.48
C SER A 2 -4.24 13.03 -8.21
N TYR A 3 -4.14 13.68 -7.04
CA TYR A 3 -2.91 14.38 -6.66
C TYR A 3 -1.68 13.44 -6.60
N ALA A 4 -1.83 12.24 -6.03
CA ALA A 4 -0.72 11.29 -5.93
C ALA A 4 -0.30 10.71 -7.30
N SER A 5 -1.25 10.53 -8.23
CA SER A 5 -0.91 10.16 -9.61
C SER A 5 -0.20 11.29 -10.34
N GLU A 6 -0.63 12.54 -10.14
CA GLU A 6 0.01 13.71 -10.73
C GLU A 6 1.44 13.89 -10.21
N THR A 7 1.66 13.72 -8.90
CA THR A 7 3.00 13.83 -8.31
C THR A 7 3.93 12.70 -8.75
N LEU A 8 3.42 11.47 -8.85
CA LEU A 8 4.20 10.33 -9.36
C LEU A 8 4.60 10.55 -10.83
N MET A 9 3.66 10.97 -11.67
CA MET A 9 3.91 11.28 -13.08
C MET A 9 4.88 12.47 -13.24
N ALA A 10 4.74 13.51 -12.41
CA ALA A 10 5.64 14.67 -12.45
C ALA A 10 7.07 14.32 -12.02
N ARG A 11 7.24 13.35 -11.12
CA ARG A 11 8.55 12.91 -10.61
C ARG A 11 9.29 12.00 -11.59
N HIS A 12 8.63 10.97 -12.11
CA HIS A 12 9.28 9.95 -12.95
C HIS A 12 9.09 10.18 -14.45
N GLY A 13 8.14 11.03 -14.85
CA GLY A 13 7.84 11.28 -16.26
C GLY A 13 7.51 9.99 -17.02
N GLN A 14 8.21 9.76 -18.14
CA GLN A 14 8.04 8.58 -18.97
C GLN A 14 8.54 7.28 -18.30
N GLU A 15 9.43 7.40 -17.31
CA GLU A 15 9.99 6.25 -16.58
C GLU A 15 9.11 5.80 -15.41
N ALA A 16 7.91 6.37 -15.25
CA ALA A 16 6.99 5.95 -14.18
C ALA A 16 6.67 4.44 -14.19
N GLN A 17 6.76 3.80 -15.36
CA GLN A 17 6.57 2.36 -15.51
C GLN A 17 7.62 1.50 -14.78
N THR A 18 8.82 2.05 -14.50
CA THR A 18 9.87 1.33 -13.77
C THR A 18 9.82 1.56 -12.25
N ALA A 19 8.97 2.48 -11.78
CA ALA A 19 8.77 2.76 -10.35
C ALA A 19 7.84 1.72 -9.70
N TYR A 20 8.24 0.44 -9.74
CA TYR A 20 7.39 -0.69 -9.34
C TYR A 20 6.88 -0.61 -7.89
N THR A 21 7.71 -0.13 -6.96
CA THR A 21 7.35 -0.02 -5.53
C THR A 21 6.23 1.00 -5.29
N GLU A 22 6.33 2.19 -5.89
CA GLU A 22 5.31 3.22 -5.80
C GLU A 22 4.03 2.81 -6.56
N LEU A 23 4.18 2.16 -7.73
CA LEU A 23 3.06 1.61 -8.49
C LEU A 23 2.31 0.52 -7.72
N GLU A 24 3.01 -0.37 -7.03
CA GLU A 24 2.40 -1.42 -6.21
C GLU A 24 1.54 -0.80 -5.11
N ARG A 25 2.05 0.21 -4.39
CA ARG A 25 1.29 0.92 -3.36
C ARG A 25 0.06 1.62 -3.93
N MET A 26 0.19 2.26 -5.10
CA MET A 26 -0.96 2.86 -5.79
C MET A 26 -2.01 1.80 -6.15
N ALA A 27 -1.59 0.64 -6.67
CA ALA A 27 -2.49 -0.46 -7.02
C ALA A 27 -3.20 -1.02 -5.78
N GLN A 28 -2.48 -1.20 -4.67
CA GLN A 28 -3.08 -1.63 -3.40
C GLN A 28 -4.10 -0.59 -2.88
N ALA A 29 -3.75 0.71 -2.91
CA ALA A 29 -4.67 1.76 -2.51
C ALA A 29 -5.93 1.80 -3.39
N ALA A 30 -5.78 1.67 -4.71
CA ALA A 30 -6.89 1.62 -5.66
C ALA A 30 -7.81 0.42 -5.40
N THR A 31 -7.24 -0.75 -5.14
CA THR A 31 -7.96 -1.98 -4.83
C THR A 31 -8.79 -1.82 -3.54
N LEU A 32 -8.20 -1.25 -2.49
CA LEU A 32 -8.90 -1.00 -1.23
C LEU A 32 -10.02 0.04 -1.40
N ILE A 33 -9.80 1.09 -2.20
CA ILE A 33 -10.85 2.07 -2.51
C ILE A 33 -12.02 1.38 -3.23
N LEU A 34 -11.75 0.52 -4.21
CA LEU A 34 -12.78 -0.25 -4.90
C LEU A 34 -13.51 -1.22 -3.96
N ALA A 35 -12.79 -1.86 -3.04
CA ALA A 35 -13.40 -2.72 -2.02
C ALA A 35 -14.32 -1.92 -1.08
N MET A 36 -13.89 -0.75 -0.62
CA MET A 36 -14.72 0.13 0.22
C MET A 36 -15.99 0.59 -0.51
N THR A 37 -15.87 1.06 -1.75
CA THR A 37 -17.03 1.54 -2.52
C THR A 37 -17.99 0.43 -2.89
N SER A 38 -17.49 -0.76 -3.22
CA SER A 38 -18.35 -1.92 -3.54
C SER A 38 -19.15 -2.41 -2.33
N VAL A 39 -18.52 -2.50 -1.15
CA VAL A 39 -19.21 -2.89 0.09
C VAL A 39 -20.25 -1.85 0.50
N LEU A 40 -19.93 -0.56 0.38
CA LEU A 40 -20.89 0.53 0.62
C LEU A 40 -22.07 0.47 -0.35
N ALA A 41 -21.81 0.34 -1.66
CA ALA A 41 -22.86 0.26 -2.68
C ALA A 41 -23.80 -0.93 -2.44
N ARG A 42 -23.24 -2.09 -2.09
CA ARG A 42 -24.00 -3.28 -1.75
C ARG A 42 -24.89 -3.07 -0.52
N ALA A 43 -24.31 -2.55 0.58
CA ALA A 43 -25.05 -2.29 1.81
C ALA A 43 -26.16 -1.24 1.60
N SER A 44 -25.86 -0.15 0.87
CA SER A 44 -26.84 0.87 0.50
C SER A 44 -28.01 0.28 -0.28
N ARG A 45 -27.74 -0.56 -1.30
CA ARG A 45 -28.80 -1.22 -2.06
C ARG A 45 -29.65 -2.14 -1.17
N SER A 46 -29.02 -2.96 -0.33
CA SER A 46 -29.69 -3.89 0.60
C SER A 46 -30.68 -3.16 1.52
N TYR A 47 -30.30 -1.97 1.99
CA TYR A 47 -31.16 -1.12 2.80
C TYR A 47 -32.28 -0.45 2.03
N CYS A 48 -31.99 0.10 0.84
CA CYS A 48 -33.01 0.73 0.00
C CYS A 48 -34.12 -0.24 -0.43
N ILE A 49 -33.78 -1.52 -0.66
CA ILE A 49 -34.76 -2.56 -1.02
C ILE A 49 -35.43 -3.21 0.19
N GLY A 50 -35.07 -2.81 1.42
CA GLY A 50 -35.65 -3.35 2.65
C GLY A 50 -35.31 -4.81 2.91
N LEU A 51 -34.10 -5.26 2.55
CA LEU A 51 -33.70 -6.65 2.72
C LEU A 51 -33.59 -7.02 4.21
N ARG A 52 -33.93 -8.27 4.55
CA ARG A 52 -33.82 -8.76 5.93
C ARG A 52 -32.36 -8.67 6.39
N ASN A 53 -32.13 -8.03 7.54
CA ASN A 53 -30.81 -7.75 8.13
C ASN A 53 -29.96 -6.70 7.41
N ALA A 54 -30.54 -5.85 6.55
CA ALA A 54 -29.79 -4.77 5.89
C ALA A 54 -29.08 -3.82 6.87
N GLU A 55 -29.62 -3.64 8.08
CA GLU A 55 -28.97 -2.85 9.14
C GLU A 55 -27.61 -3.45 9.57
N PHE A 56 -27.52 -4.77 9.69
CA PHE A 56 -26.26 -5.46 10.02
C PHE A 56 -25.24 -5.33 8.89
N GLU A 57 -25.69 -5.42 7.64
CA GLU A 57 -24.82 -5.22 6.47
C GLU A 57 -24.27 -3.78 6.44
N MET A 58 -25.07 -2.79 6.83
CA MET A 58 -24.63 -1.40 6.96
C MET A 58 -23.56 -1.22 8.04
N LYS A 59 -23.76 -1.84 9.21
CA LYS A 59 -22.78 -1.81 10.32
C LYS A 59 -21.47 -2.48 9.93
N LEU A 60 -21.54 -3.60 9.21
CA LEU A 60 -20.37 -4.31 8.70
C LEU A 60 -19.61 -3.46 7.68
N ALA A 61 -20.32 -2.83 6.75
CA ALA A 61 -19.74 -1.92 5.78
C ALA A 61 -19.02 -0.75 6.46
N ALA A 62 -19.65 -0.13 7.47
CA ALA A 62 -19.03 0.95 8.24
C ALA A 62 -17.74 0.50 8.94
N CYS A 63 -17.75 -0.66 9.60
CA CYS A 63 -16.57 -1.20 10.27
C CYS A 63 -15.42 -1.47 9.29
N PHE A 64 -15.71 -2.03 8.13
CA PHE A 64 -14.71 -2.30 7.09
C PHE A 64 -14.08 -1.00 6.56
N VAL A 65 -14.90 0.01 6.27
CA VAL A 65 -14.42 1.31 5.75
C VAL A 65 -13.58 2.03 6.80
N GLU A 66 -14.02 2.10 8.06
CA GLU A 66 -13.26 2.76 9.13
C GLU A 66 -11.90 2.08 9.38
N LYS A 67 -11.83 0.76 9.28
CA LYS A 67 -10.56 0.02 9.39
C LYS A 67 -9.62 0.28 8.19
N THR A 68 -10.18 0.40 6.99
CA THR A 68 -9.40 0.43 5.74
C THR A 68 -8.96 1.85 5.37
N LYS A 69 -9.75 2.86 5.73
CA LYS A 69 -9.48 4.28 5.49
C LYS A 69 -8.07 4.73 5.91
N PRO A 70 -7.57 4.49 7.14
CA PRO A 70 -6.23 4.93 7.53
C PRO A 70 -5.13 4.22 6.74
N ILE A 71 -5.35 2.97 6.33
CA ILE A 71 -4.40 2.20 5.51
C ILE A 71 -4.25 2.86 4.14
N VAL A 72 -5.37 3.19 3.50
CA VAL A 72 -5.37 3.89 2.20
C VAL A 72 -4.73 5.26 2.31
N GLN A 73 -5.02 6.01 3.36
CA GLN A 73 -4.38 7.32 3.60
C GLN A 73 -2.87 7.20 3.72
N LYS A 74 -2.39 6.22 4.49
CA LYS A 74 -0.96 5.95 4.63
C LYS A 74 -0.32 5.59 3.29
N LEU A 75 -0.89 4.66 2.53
CA LEU A 75 -0.37 4.25 1.22
C LEU A 75 -0.25 5.44 0.25
N ILE A 76 -1.24 6.34 0.23
CA ILE A 76 -1.22 7.53 -0.62
C ILE A 76 -0.16 8.53 -0.16
N LEU A 77 -0.01 8.73 1.15
CA LEU A 77 1.02 9.60 1.71
C LEU A 77 2.43 9.07 1.41
N ASP A 78 2.63 7.76 1.56
CA ASP A 78 3.89 7.10 1.26
C ASP A 78 4.26 7.34 -0.22
N VAL A 79 3.34 7.15 -1.17
CA VAL A 79 3.58 7.46 -2.59
C VAL A 79 3.98 8.93 -2.80
N ASN A 80 3.35 9.86 -2.09
CA ASN A 80 3.66 11.28 -2.20
C ASN A 80 5.05 11.64 -1.64
N ASN A 81 5.41 11.06 -0.49
CA ASN A 81 6.69 11.32 0.18
C ASN A 81 7.90 10.84 -0.63
N GLY A 82 7.72 9.79 -1.43
CA GLY A 82 8.73 9.27 -2.35
C GLY A 82 9.77 8.34 -1.75
N GLN A 83 10.63 7.82 -2.63
CA GLN A 83 11.51 6.67 -2.35
C GLN A 83 12.51 6.88 -1.21
N TYR A 84 13.02 8.10 -1.01
CA TYR A 84 14.01 8.37 0.06
C TYR A 84 13.36 8.42 1.45
N LEU A 85 12.19 9.04 1.56
CA LEU A 85 11.50 9.14 2.85
C LEU A 85 10.90 7.79 3.28
N ASN A 86 10.48 6.97 2.32
CA ASN A 86 9.92 5.64 2.57
C ASN A 86 10.98 4.54 2.78
N LEU A 87 12.27 4.88 2.69
CA LEU A 87 13.38 3.93 2.73
C LEU A 87 13.41 2.90 1.58
N ASP A 88 12.65 3.11 0.50
CA ASP A 88 12.61 2.20 -0.66
C ASP A 88 13.96 2.07 -1.34
N PHE A 89 14.71 3.17 -1.35
CA PHE A 89 16.06 3.19 -1.88
C PHE A 89 16.96 2.16 -1.18
N TYR A 90 16.87 2.05 0.15
CA TYR A 90 17.64 1.08 0.92
C TYR A 90 17.15 -0.35 0.67
N HIS A 91 15.85 -0.55 0.47
CA HIS A 91 15.31 -1.86 0.11
C HIS A 91 15.89 -2.37 -1.22
N GLU A 92 16.01 -1.52 -2.25
CA GLU A 92 16.67 -1.90 -3.49
C GLU A 92 18.16 -2.19 -3.31
N GLU A 93 18.87 -1.38 -2.52
CA GLU A 93 20.29 -1.58 -2.25
C GLU A 93 20.55 -2.91 -1.54
N PHE A 94 19.75 -3.23 -0.52
CA PHE A 94 19.83 -4.51 0.19
C PHE A 94 19.49 -5.67 -0.74
N GLY A 95 18.46 -5.54 -1.58
CA GLY A 95 18.09 -6.56 -2.57
C GLY A 95 19.24 -6.89 -3.52
N ARG A 96 19.92 -5.86 -4.05
CA ARG A 96 21.10 -6.06 -4.92
C ARG A 96 22.24 -6.74 -4.18
N LYS A 97 22.59 -6.27 -2.98
CA LYS A 97 23.69 -6.85 -2.22
C LYS A 97 23.45 -8.31 -1.84
N ILE A 98 22.23 -8.70 -1.49
CA ILE A 98 21.87 -10.11 -1.18
C ILE A 98 22.03 -11.00 -2.43
N LEU A 99 21.63 -10.48 -3.61
CA LEU A 99 21.76 -11.21 -4.87
C LEU A 99 23.25 -11.40 -5.24
N ASP A 100 24.09 -10.39 -5.02
CA ASP A 100 25.52 -10.44 -5.32
C ASP A 100 26.29 -11.39 -4.37
N SER A 101 25.98 -11.37 -3.07
CA SER A 101 26.69 -12.19 -2.08
C SER A 101 26.20 -13.65 -2.02
N SER A 102 24.99 -13.93 -2.51
CA SER A 102 24.27 -15.23 -2.35
C SER A 102 24.22 -15.74 -0.90
N SER A 103 24.54 -14.88 0.08
CA SER A 103 24.72 -15.19 1.49
C SER A 103 24.09 -14.08 2.35
N THR A 104 23.94 -14.35 3.64
CA THR A 104 23.43 -13.36 4.59
C THR A 104 24.38 -12.17 4.72
N LEU A 105 23.87 -10.95 4.49
CA LEU A 105 24.66 -9.72 4.59
C LEU A 105 25.06 -9.36 6.03
N VAL A 106 24.26 -9.77 7.00
CA VAL A 106 24.50 -9.47 8.42
C VAL A 106 24.99 -10.73 9.08
N GLU A 107 26.28 -10.73 9.39
CA GLU A 107 26.95 -11.76 10.19
C GLU A 107 26.60 -11.60 11.66
N ASN A 108 26.72 -12.70 12.41
CA ASN A 108 26.46 -12.64 13.84
C ASN A 108 27.57 -11.82 14.51
N PRO A 109 27.23 -10.92 15.48
CA PRO A 109 28.24 -10.13 16.19
C PRO A 109 29.33 -10.95 16.89
N THR A 110 29.11 -12.25 17.09
CA THR A 110 30.01 -13.20 17.78
C THR A 110 30.90 -14.01 16.83
N GLU A 111 30.70 -13.96 15.52
CA GLU A 111 31.48 -14.77 14.56
C GLU A 111 32.96 -14.37 14.47
N ARG A 112 33.34 -13.20 15.01
CA ARG A 112 34.71 -12.68 15.00
C ARG A 112 35.38 -12.58 16.36
N THR A 113 34.76 -13.10 17.42
CA THR A 113 35.38 -13.09 18.76
C THR A 113 36.20 -14.36 18.98
N PHE A 114 37.53 -14.20 19.03
CA PHE A 114 38.49 -15.26 19.34
C PHE A 114 38.74 -15.31 20.86
N TRP A 115 37.82 -15.93 21.61
CA TRP A 115 38.07 -16.30 23.01
C TRP A 115 38.28 -17.81 23.11
#